data_AF-A0A7W0H300-F1
#
_entry.id   AF-A0A7W0H300-F1
#
_cell.length_a   1.000
_cell.length_b   1.000
_cell.length_c   1.000
_cell.angle_alpha   90.00
_cell.angle_beta   90.00
_cell.angle_gamma   90.00
#
_symmetry.space_group_name_H-M   'P 1'
#
loop_
_entity.id
_entity.type
_entity.pdbx_description
1 polymer ?
#
loop_
_entity_poly.entity_id
_entity_poly.type
_entity_poly.pdbx_seq_one_letter_code
_entity_poly.pdbx_strand_id
1 'polypeptide(L)'
;MSDQEQLQWEARYGRPAAIAAFAAGFLLLAGTFALQSIFEDRPRVEALPDFLLSAHDSPETLILSSALQAASALCLIAVFYYLFRAIIHRSPQVPKWFVYLILAGPVFYAVSQVVGAIDRVDVADTFAARSSDAGKFCPAIFGNRGDECAQDLLSDDVSPILVGLSLAGSVATAFLFVMLPLRARRAGLMSQFMAILGVIAGALMVLRLVPLVPEIVQAFWLGAVGAMFLSIWPGGRGPAWETGLSDPWPSSAERRGLVTAGAGSDNGGGGSSAEPAGTPPEPEPNPQRPSSRKRRRKRR
;
A
#
# COMPACT_ATOMS: atom_id res chain seq x y z
N MET A 1 3.05 30.63 -4.60
CA MET A 1 2.20 30.33 -3.44
C MET A 1 3.04 30.59 -2.23
N SER A 2 2.61 31.49 -1.35
CA SER A 2 3.34 31.75 -0.10
C SER A 2 3.12 30.61 0.89
N ASP A 3 4.00 30.46 1.88
CA ASP A 3 3.88 29.39 2.87
C ASP A 3 2.59 29.52 3.70
N GLN A 4 2.16 30.76 3.97
CA GLN A 4 0.90 31.03 4.66
C GLN A 4 -0.33 30.59 3.85
N GLU A 5 -0.33 30.81 2.54
CA GLU A 5 -1.41 30.33 1.65
C GLU A 5 -1.49 28.79 1.66
N GLN A 6 -0.33 28.12 1.68
CA GLN A 6 -0.27 26.66 1.71
C GLN A 6 -0.80 26.12 3.04
N LEU A 7 -0.40 26.70 4.17
CA LEU A 7 -0.90 26.29 5.49
C LEU A 7 -2.40 26.50 5.66
N GLN A 8 -2.95 27.60 5.14
CA GLN A 8 -4.41 27.83 5.13
C GLN A 8 -5.15 26.78 4.29
N TRP A 9 -4.58 26.38 3.15
CA TRP A 9 -5.13 25.30 2.36
C TRP A 9 -5.08 23.95 3.09
N GLU A 10 -3.95 23.62 3.73
CA GLU A 10 -3.79 22.39 4.53
C GLU A 10 -4.79 22.35 5.69
N ALA A 11 -5.03 23.48 6.37
CA ALA A 11 -6.05 23.58 7.42
C ALA A 11 -7.48 23.34 6.90
N ARG A 12 -7.81 23.85 5.71
CA ARG A 12 -9.13 23.71 5.10
C ARG A 12 -9.37 22.29 4.58
N TYR A 13 -8.38 21.69 3.92
CA TYR A 13 -8.52 20.41 3.22
C TYR A 13 -8.02 19.20 4.02
N GLY A 14 -7.43 19.39 5.20
CA GLY A 14 -7.00 18.29 6.07
C GLY A 14 -8.16 17.42 6.56
N ARG A 15 -9.29 18.02 6.98
CA ARG A 15 -10.48 17.27 7.44
C ARG A 15 -11.12 16.41 6.36
N PRO A 16 -11.45 16.93 5.15
CA PRO A 16 -12.00 16.09 4.10
C PRO A 16 -11.02 15.01 3.63
N ALA A 17 -9.71 15.31 3.57
CA ALA A 17 -8.70 14.30 3.24
C ALA A 17 -8.61 13.20 4.32
N ALA A 18 -8.78 13.55 5.60
CA ALA A 18 -8.82 12.58 6.69
C ALA A 18 -10.05 11.67 6.60
N ILE A 19 -11.22 12.24 6.35
CA ILE A 19 -12.47 11.48 6.15
C ILE A 19 -12.31 10.52 4.98
N ALA A 20 -11.73 10.98 3.87
CA ALA A 20 -11.44 10.12 2.73
C ALA A 20 -10.46 8.98 3.07
N ALA A 21 -9.43 9.24 3.89
CA ALA A 21 -8.50 8.20 4.34
C ALA A 21 -9.18 7.15 5.22
N PHE A 22 -10.01 7.57 6.19
CA PHE A 22 -10.78 6.63 7.01
C PHE A 22 -11.80 5.86 6.19
N ALA A 23 -12.51 6.53 5.28
CA ALA A 23 -13.45 5.90 4.36
C ALA A 23 -12.74 4.88 3.47
N ALA A 24 -11.58 5.21 2.91
CA ALA A 24 -10.78 4.28 2.10
C ALA A 24 -10.44 3.02 2.90
N GLY A 25 -9.88 3.16 4.11
CA GLY A 25 -9.52 2.02 4.95
C GLY A 25 -10.72 1.18 5.38
N PHE A 26 -11.84 1.82 5.75
CA PHE A 26 -13.07 1.12 6.13
C PHE A 26 -13.71 0.38 4.97
N LEU A 27 -13.87 1.03 3.81
CA LEU A 27 -14.44 0.43 2.60
C LEU A 27 -13.58 -0.72 2.09
N LEU A 28 -12.26 -0.62 2.20
CA LEU A 28 -11.32 -1.69 1.85
C LEU A 28 -11.58 -2.94 2.69
N LEU A 29 -11.65 -2.78 4.02
CA LEU A 29 -11.91 -3.88 4.93
C LEU A 29 -13.33 -4.43 4.74
N ALA A 30 -14.34 -3.56 4.65
CA ALA A 30 -15.73 -3.98 4.45
C ALA A 30 -15.89 -4.80 3.16
N GLY A 31 -15.31 -4.35 2.05
CA GLY A 31 -15.29 -5.09 0.79
C GLY A 31 -14.53 -6.41 0.90
N THR A 32 -13.40 -6.43 1.62
CA THR A 32 -12.63 -7.68 1.86
C THR A 32 -13.45 -8.67 2.69
N PHE A 33 -14.07 -8.24 3.78
CA PHE A 33 -14.90 -9.10 4.63
C PHE A 33 -16.15 -9.60 3.89
N ALA A 34 -16.81 -8.75 3.10
CA ALA A 34 -17.93 -9.16 2.26
C ALA A 34 -17.54 -10.25 1.25
N LEU A 35 -16.37 -10.12 0.63
CA LEU A 35 -15.84 -11.16 -0.27
C LEU A 35 -15.52 -12.45 0.49
N GLN A 36 -14.98 -12.37 1.70
CA GLN A 36 -14.68 -13.54 2.51
C GLN A 36 -15.95 -14.27 2.98
N SER A 37 -17.07 -13.56 3.19
CA SER A 37 -18.34 -14.18 3.58
C SER A 37 -19.02 -14.99 2.48
N ILE A 38 -18.54 -14.91 1.24
CA ILE A 38 -19.07 -15.70 0.11
C ILE A 38 -18.56 -17.14 0.17
N PHE A 39 -17.35 -17.36 0.69
CA PHE A 39 -16.76 -18.70 0.72
C PHE A 39 -17.53 -19.62 1.66
N GLU A 40 -18.18 -20.63 1.08
CA GLU A 40 -18.87 -21.69 1.79
C GLU A 40 -18.01 -22.94 1.71
N ASP A 41 -17.49 -23.41 2.84
CA ASP A 41 -16.46 -24.46 2.86
C ASP A 41 -17.06 -25.82 2.40
N ARG A 42 -16.99 -26.11 1.09
CA ARG A 42 -17.55 -27.34 0.51
C ARG A 42 -16.56 -28.49 0.62
N PRO A 43 -16.84 -29.53 1.43
CA PRO A 43 -15.90 -30.63 1.60
C PRO A 43 -15.67 -31.36 0.26
N ARG A 44 -14.39 -31.49 -0.13
CA ARG A 44 -13.87 -32.17 -1.36
C ARG A 44 -13.96 -31.37 -2.66
N VAL A 45 -14.30 -30.08 -2.62
CA VAL A 45 -14.21 -29.18 -3.77
C VAL A 45 -12.91 -28.37 -3.65
N GLU A 46 -12.22 -28.15 -4.77
CA GLU A 46 -11.02 -27.30 -4.78
C GLU A 46 -11.40 -25.82 -4.74
N ALA A 47 -10.48 -24.96 -4.30
CA ALA A 47 -10.78 -23.57 -3.96
C ALA A 47 -11.33 -22.74 -5.13
N LEU A 48 -10.90 -23.02 -6.37
CA LEU A 48 -11.31 -22.26 -7.54
C LEU A 48 -12.72 -22.66 -8.03
N PRO A 49 -13.07 -23.95 -8.19
CA PRO A 49 -14.46 -24.37 -8.40
C PRO A 49 -15.41 -23.94 -7.29
N ASP A 50 -14.97 -23.99 -6.03
CA ASP A 50 -15.79 -23.57 -4.88
C ASP A 50 -16.08 -22.05 -4.90
N PHE A 51 -15.09 -21.25 -5.30
CA PHE A 51 -15.27 -19.82 -5.52
C PHE A 51 -16.28 -19.53 -6.64
N LEU A 52 -16.21 -20.24 -7.78
CA LEU A 52 -17.14 -20.01 -8.89
C LEU A 52 -18.57 -20.42 -8.53
N LEU A 53 -18.75 -21.53 -7.82
CA LEU A 53 -20.08 -21.94 -7.37
C LEU A 53 -20.65 -20.98 -6.32
N SER A 54 -19.84 -20.55 -5.35
CA SER A 54 -20.28 -19.56 -4.36
C SER A 54 -20.53 -18.17 -4.95
N ALA A 55 -19.78 -17.78 -5.99
CA ALA A 55 -20.03 -16.57 -6.76
C ALA A 55 -21.36 -16.64 -7.53
N HIS A 56 -21.71 -17.80 -8.09
CA HIS A 56 -23.01 -18.04 -8.72
C HIS A 56 -24.16 -18.00 -7.71
N ASP A 57 -23.97 -18.56 -6.51
CA ASP A 57 -25.00 -18.58 -5.47
C ASP A 57 -25.22 -17.19 -4.83
N SER A 58 -24.25 -16.28 -4.92
CA SER A 58 -24.33 -14.94 -4.31
C SER A 58 -23.67 -13.84 -5.16
N PRO A 59 -24.20 -13.57 -6.38
CA PRO A 59 -23.62 -12.59 -7.29
C PRO A 59 -23.73 -11.17 -6.73
N GLU A 60 -24.79 -10.88 -5.95
CA GLU A 60 -25.01 -9.58 -5.31
C GLU A 60 -23.89 -9.22 -4.32
N THR A 61 -23.47 -10.19 -3.50
CA THR A 61 -22.38 -10.00 -2.52
C THR A 61 -21.05 -9.77 -3.22
N LEU A 62 -20.80 -10.48 -4.33
CA LEU A 62 -19.59 -10.31 -5.14
C LEU A 62 -19.55 -8.91 -5.76
N ILE A 63 -20.63 -8.47 -6.41
CA ILE A 63 -20.74 -7.12 -6.98
C ILE A 63 -20.60 -6.06 -5.88
N LEU A 64 -21.29 -6.22 -4.74
CA LEU A 64 -21.19 -5.29 -3.61
C LEU A 64 -19.76 -5.19 -3.08
N SER A 65 -19.08 -6.32 -2.89
CA SER A 65 -17.69 -6.36 -2.43
C SER A 65 -16.75 -5.62 -3.40
N SER A 66 -16.95 -5.79 -4.71
CA SER A 66 -16.17 -5.12 -5.76
C SER A 66 -16.42 -3.61 -5.81
N ALA A 67 -17.68 -3.19 -5.62
CA ALA A 67 -18.07 -1.79 -5.56
C ALA A 67 -17.47 -1.09 -4.34
N LEU A 68 -17.46 -1.76 -3.17
CA LEU A 68 -16.80 -1.26 -1.96
C LEU A 68 -15.28 -1.09 -2.17
N GLN A 69 -14.62 -2.07 -2.79
CA GLN A 69 -13.19 -1.96 -3.11
C GLN A 69 -12.89 -0.87 -4.14
N ALA A 70 -13.74 -0.72 -5.16
CA ALA A 70 -13.63 0.35 -6.15
C ALA A 70 -13.82 1.73 -5.50
N ALA A 71 -14.82 1.89 -4.62
CA ALA A 71 -15.03 3.12 -3.87
C ALA A 71 -13.85 3.44 -2.95
N SER A 72 -13.29 2.43 -2.27
CA SER A 72 -12.07 2.58 -1.47
C SER A 72 -10.91 3.11 -2.31
N ALA A 73 -10.68 2.54 -3.49
CA ALA A 73 -9.63 2.97 -4.41
C ALA A 73 -9.84 4.42 -4.87
N LEU A 74 -11.07 4.84 -5.17
CA LEU A 74 -11.36 6.22 -5.52
C LEU A 74 -11.11 7.19 -4.35
N CYS A 75 -11.38 6.78 -3.11
CA CYS A 75 -11.04 7.59 -1.93
C CYS A 75 -9.52 7.80 -1.79
N LEU A 76 -8.68 6.88 -2.25
CA LEU A 76 -7.21 7.06 -2.25
C LEU A 76 -6.77 8.28 -3.06
N ILE A 77 -7.51 8.66 -4.10
CA ILE A 77 -7.18 9.83 -4.94
C ILE A 77 -7.12 11.08 -4.07
N ALA A 78 -8.09 11.29 -3.18
CA ALA A 78 -8.11 12.44 -2.29
C ALA A 78 -6.94 12.43 -1.30
N VAL A 79 -6.62 11.25 -0.75
CA VAL A 79 -5.50 11.06 0.20
C VAL A 79 -4.16 11.36 -0.45
N PHE A 80 -3.91 10.74 -1.61
CA PHE A 80 -2.67 10.89 -2.37
C PHE A 80 -2.52 12.29 -2.95
N TYR A 81 -3.60 12.90 -3.44
CA TYR A 81 -3.57 14.27 -3.93
C TYR A 81 -3.23 15.25 -2.81
N TYR A 82 -3.81 15.08 -1.61
CA TYR A 82 -3.51 15.92 -0.46
C TYR A 82 -2.02 15.83 -0.06
N LEU A 83 -1.50 14.60 0.06
CA LEU A 83 -0.08 14.35 0.33
C LEU A 83 0.82 14.94 -0.75
N PHE A 84 0.49 14.70 -2.01
CA PHE A 84 1.28 15.17 -3.15
C PHE A 84 1.39 16.69 -3.20
N ARG A 85 0.28 17.40 -2.97
CA ARG A 85 0.28 18.86 -2.96
C ARG A 85 1.18 19.39 -1.83
N ALA A 86 1.10 18.79 -0.65
CA ALA A 86 1.97 19.11 0.48
C ALA A 86 3.45 18.83 0.14
N ILE A 87 3.74 17.74 -0.58
CA ILE A 87 5.11 17.38 -1.00
C ILE A 87 5.67 18.38 -2.02
N ILE A 88 4.91 18.74 -3.06
CA ILE A 88 5.41 19.63 -4.14
C ILE A 88 5.83 21.00 -3.61
N HIS A 89 5.09 21.54 -2.66
CA HIS A 89 5.42 22.85 -2.06
C HIS A 89 6.79 22.84 -1.38
N ARG A 90 7.16 21.70 -0.78
CA ARG A 90 8.37 21.54 0.03
C ARG A 90 9.55 20.94 -0.76
N SER A 91 9.29 20.20 -1.83
CA SER A 91 10.31 19.53 -2.63
C SER A 91 10.08 19.75 -4.13
N PRO A 92 10.84 20.66 -4.77
CA PRO A 92 10.67 20.97 -6.20
C PRO A 92 11.12 19.86 -7.17
N GLN A 93 11.67 18.75 -6.65
CA GLN A 93 12.15 17.62 -7.47
C GLN A 93 11.02 16.71 -7.99
N VAL A 94 9.75 17.01 -7.69
CA VAL A 94 8.61 16.22 -8.16
C VAL A 94 8.01 16.88 -9.40
N PRO A 95 7.95 16.18 -10.54
CA PRO A 95 7.37 16.76 -11.73
C PRO A 95 5.84 16.88 -11.59
N LYS A 96 5.28 18.00 -12.08
CA LYS A 96 3.84 18.30 -11.94
C LYS A 96 2.93 17.30 -12.67
N TRP A 97 3.42 16.63 -13.72
CA TRP A 97 2.66 15.61 -14.44
C TRP A 97 2.32 14.38 -13.55
N PHE A 98 3.01 14.20 -12.43
CA PHE A 98 2.75 13.09 -11.50
C PHE A 98 1.31 13.11 -10.93
N VAL A 99 0.60 14.25 -10.98
CA VAL A 99 -0.85 14.33 -10.67
C VAL A 99 -1.66 13.35 -11.51
N TYR A 100 -1.31 13.17 -12.78
CA TYR A 100 -2.03 12.25 -13.66
C TYR A 100 -1.89 10.81 -13.18
N LEU A 101 -0.74 10.43 -12.61
CA LEU A 101 -0.54 9.09 -12.05
C LEU A 101 -1.36 8.88 -10.77
N ILE A 102 -1.47 9.91 -9.93
CA ILE A 102 -2.32 9.92 -8.73
C ILE A 102 -3.79 9.70 -9.06
N LEU A 103 -4.25 10.23 -10.19
CA LEU A 103 -5.62 10.04 -10.65
C LEU A 103 -5.79 8.71 -11.41
N ALA A 104 -4.93 8.44 -12.39
CA ALA A 104 -5.08 7.31 -13.29
C ALA A 104 -4.90 5.95 -12.59
N GLY A 105 -3.93 5.83 -11.66
CA GLY A 105 -3.65 4.56 -10.98
C GLY A 105 -4.86 4.01 -10.22
N PRO A 106 -5.39 4.75 -9.22
CA PRO A 106 -6.55 4.30 -8.47
C PRO A 106 -7.83 4.21 -9.31
N VAL A 107 -8.00 5.05 -10.34
CA VAL A 107 -9.15 4.94 -11.27
C VAL A 107 -9.10 3.65 -12.07
N PHE A 108 -7.97 3.33 -12.70
CA PHE A 108 -7.83 2.07 -13.43
C PHE A 108 -7.95 0.87 -12.51
N TYR A 109 -7.42 0.95 -11.29
CA TYR A 109 -7.61 -0.09 -10.29
C TYR A 109 -9.10 -0.27 -9.94
N ALA A 110 -9.83 0.82 -9.69
CA ALA A 110 -11.26 0.80 -9.37
C ALA A 110 -12.11 0.20 -10.50
N VAL A 111 -11.88 0.64 -11.74
CA VAL A 111 -12.58 0.11 -12.92
C VAL A 111 -12.30 -1.38 -13.09
N SER A 112 -11.05 -1.80 -12.89
CA SER A 112 -10.67 -3.21 -13.01
C SER A 112 -11.36 -4.11 -11.98
N GLN A 113 -11.63 -3.59 -10.78
CA GLN A 113 -12.38 -4.35 -9.76
C GLN A 113 -13.82 -4.59 -10.17
N VAL A 114 -14.50 -3.58 -10.71
CA VAL A 114 -15.91 -3.69 -11.14
C VAL A 114 -16.04 -4.57 -12.37
N VAL A 115 -15.25 -4.31 -13.42
CA VAL A 115 -15.31 -5.12 -14.65
C VAL A 115 -14.91 -6.57 -14.36
N GLY A 116 -13.83 -6.77 -13.59
CA GLY A 116 -13.43 -8.12 -13.19
C GLY A 116 -14.44 -8.83 -12.28
N ALA A 117 -15.33 -8.12 -11.59
CA ALA A 117 -16.42 -8.75 -10.87
C ALA A 117 -17.50 -9.26 -11.81
N ILE A 118 -17.87 -8.48 -12.82
CA ILE A 118 -18.85 -8.87 -13.85
C ILE A 118 -18.34 -10.11 -14.60
N ASP A 119 -17.11 -10.07 -15.11
CA ASP A 119 -16.51 -11.21 -15.82
C ASP A 119 -16.49 -12.48 -14.95
N ARG A 120 -16.25 -12.35 -13.63
CA ARG A 120 -16.29 -13.50 -12.72
C ARG A 120 -17.70 -14.06 -12.51
N VAL A 121 -18.74 -13.20 -12.52
CA VAL A 121 -20.14 -13.67 -12.48
C VAL A 121 -20.49 -14.42 -13.76
N ASP A 122 -20.13 -13.87 -14.92
CA ASP A 122 -20.41 -14.50 -16.23
C ASP A 122 -19.71 -15.87 -16.35
N VAL A 123 -18.45 -15.96 -15.90
CA VAL A 123 -17.70 -17.22 -15.84
C VAL A 123 -18.32 -18.19 -14.84
N ALA A 124 -18.77 -17.70 -13.67
CA ALA A 124 -19.44 -18.52 -12.66
C ALA A 124 -20.76 -19.12 -13.17
N ASP A 125 -21.59 -18.32 -13.84
CA ASP A 125 -22.83 -18.77 -14.46
C ASP A 125 -22.57 -19.82 -15.56
N THR A 126 -21.57 -19.58 -16.39
CA THR A 126 -21.15 -20.52 -17.45
C THR A 126 -20.63 -21.82 -16.85
N PHE A 127 -19.84 -21.75 -15.79
CA PHE A 127 -19.34 -22.92 -15.05
C PHE A 127 -20.50 -23.71 -14.43
N ALA A 128 -21.44 -23.04 -13.74
CA ALA A 128 -22.59 -23.66 -13.12
C ALA A 128 -23.50 -24.35 -14.17
N ALA A 129 -23.81 -23.67 -15.27
CA ALA A 129 -24.62 -24.23 -16.36
C ALA A 129 -23.95 -25.47 -16.98
N ARG A 130 -22.65 -25.41 -17.29
CA ARG A 130 -21.89 -26.54 -17.86
C ARG A 130 -21.68 -27.69 -16.88
N SER A 131 -21.69 -27.42 -15.58
CA SER A 131 -21.61 -28.45 -14.55
C SER A 131 -22.90 -29.27 -14.43
N SER A 132 -24.04 -28.68 -14.80
CA SER A 132 -25.36 -29.33 -14.78
C SER A 132 -25.61 -30.22 -16.01
N ASP A 133 -24.97 -29.91 -17.15
CA ASP A 133 -24.98 -30.73 -18.37
C ASP A 133 -23.97 -31.87 -18.26
N ALA A 134 -24.39 -32.93 -17.55
CA ALA A 134 -23.59 -34.12 -17.29
C ALA A 134 -22.99 -34.73 -18.58
N GLY A 135 -21.69 -34.50 -18.80
CA GLY A 135 -20.84 -35.46 -19.50
C GLY A 135 -20.07 -34.99 -20.75
N LYS A 136 -20.17 -33.74 -21.23
CA LYS A 136 -19.44 -33.33 -22.45
C LYS A 136 -18.32 -32.29 -22.30
N PHE A 137 -18.36 -31.41 -21.30
CA PHE A 137 -17.35 -30.35 -21.15
C PHE A 137 -16.63 -30.32 -19.80
N CYS A 138 -17.32 -30.53 -18.67
CA CYS A 138 -16.69 -30.59 -17.34
C CYS A 138 -17.18 -31.82 -16.55
N PRO A 139 -16.51 -32.98 -16.69
CA PRO A 139 -17.04 -34.26 -16.23
C PRO A 139 -17.00 -34.49 -14.70
N ALA A 140 -16.41 -33.59 -13.92
CA ALA A 140 -16.43 -33.63 -12.46
C ALA A 140 -16.20 -32.25 -11.84
N ILE A 141 -17.06 -31.84 -10.91
CA ILE A 141 -16.87 -30.64 -10.06
C ILE A 141 -15.78 -30.89 -9.00
N PHE A 142 -15.46 -32.17 -8.73
CA PHE A 142 -14.59 -32.58 -7.63
C PHE A 142 -13.16 -32.91 -8.11
N GLY A 143 -12.18 -32.50 -7.31
CA GLY A 143 -10.74 -32.74 -7.53
C GLY A 143 -10.16 -32.03 -8.75
N ASN A 144 -8.94 -32.39 -9.12
CA ASN A 144 -8.12 -31.67 -10.12
C ASN A 144 -8.84 -31.41 -11.47
N ARG A 145 -9.78 -32.26 -11.90
CA ARG A 145 -10.49 -32.07 -13.17
C ARG A 145 -11.48 -30.91 -13.14
N GLY A 146 -12.05 -30.61 -11.97
CA GLY A 146 -12.89 -29.43 -11.78
C GLY A 146 -12.07 -28.15 -11.84
N ASP A 147 -10.87 -28.19 -11.24
CA ASP A 147 -9.91 -27.09 -11.26
C ASP A 147 -9.39 -26.80 -12.68
N GLU A 148 -9.00 -27.84 -13.42
CA GLU A 148 -8.59 -27.73 -14.84
C GLU A 148 -9.70 -27.10 -15.70
N CYS A 149 -10.95 -27.56 -15.57
CA CYS A 149 -12.08 -26.97 -16.30
C CYS A 149 -12.33 -25.49 -15.90
N ALA A 150 -12.29 -25.18 -14.61
CA ALA A 150 -12.46 -23.80 -14.12
C ALA A 150 -11.33 -22.88 -14.63
N GLN A 151 -10.10 -23.40 -14.69
CA GLN A 151 -8.94 -22.66 -15.17
C GLN A 151 -8.97 -22.43 -16.68
N ASP A 152 -9.41 -23.41 -17.47
CA ASP A 152 -9.59 -23.25 -18.92
C ASP A 152 -10.65 -22.19 -19.22
N LEU A 153 -11.79 -22.20 -18.52
CA LEU A 153 -12.84 -21.19 -18.65
C LEU A 153 -12.35 -19.78 -18.34
N LEU A 154 -11.61 -19.61 -17.23
CA LEU A 154 -11.01 -18.32 -16.88
C LEU A 154 -9.98 -17.86 -17.92
N SER A 155 -9.29 -18.79 -18.58
CA SER A 155 -8.28 -18.46 -19.60
C SER A 155 -8.93 -18.08 -20.95
N ASP A 156 -10.07 -18.68 -21.27
CA ASP A 156 -10.79 -18.45 -22.53
C ASP A 156 -11.67 -17.19 -22.50
N ASP A 157 -12.38 -16.93 -21.40
CA ASP A 157 -13.34 -15.81 -21.32
C ASP A 157 -12.72 -14.49 -20.82
N VAL A 158 -11.65 -14.54 -20.00
CA VAL A 158 -11.06 -13.30 -19.45
C VAL A 158 -10.21 -12.60 -20.51
N SER A 159 -10.64 -11.40 -20.89
CA SER A 159 -9.91 -10.65 -21.91
C SER A 159 -8.48 -10.27 -21.46
N PRO A 160 -7.45 -10.46 -22.29
CA PRO A 160 -6.07 -10.09 -21.93
C PRO A 160 -5.91 -8.58 -21.71
N ILE A 161 -6.79 -7.78 -22.32
CA ILE A 161 -6.85 -6.32 -22.11
C ILE A 161 -7.26 -6.00 -20.68
N LEU A 162 -8.25 -6.69 -20.12
CA LEU A 162 -8.68 -6.48 -18.73
C LEU A 162 -7.60 -6.89 -17.74
N VAL A 163 -6.91 -8.02 -17.99
CA VAL A 163 -5.76 -8.44 -17.18
C VAL A 163 -4.69 -7.35 -17.19
N GLY A 164 -4.34 -6.84 -18.37
CA GLY A 164 -3.37 -5.75 -18.52
C GLY A 164 -3.79 -4.46 -17.79
N LEU A 165 -5.07 -4.09 -17.88
CA LEU A 165 -5.62 -2.93 -17.18
C LEU A 165 -5.54 -3.08 -15.65
N SER A 166 -5.90 -4.27 -15.14
CA SER A 166 -5.86 -4.57 -13.70
C SER A 166 -4.44 -4.54 -13.15
N LEU A 167 -3.47 -5.06 -13.91
CA LEU A 167 -2.07 -5.04 -13.56
C LEU A 167 -1.53 -3.61 -13.59
N ALA A 168 -1.85 -2.84 -14.63
CA ALA A 168 -1.43 -1.44 -14.74
C ALA A 168 -1.98 -0.59 -13.60
N GLY A 169 -3.28 -0.72 -13.28
CA GLY A 169 -3.92 0.00 -12.18
C GLY A 169 -3.36 -0.38 -10.81
N SER A 170 -3.18 -1.67 -10.55
CA SER A 170 -2.62 -2.14 -9.27
C SER A 170 -1.15 -1.72 -9.10
N VAL A 171 -0.31 -1.88 -10.12
CA VAL A 171 1.11 -1.48 -10.08
C VAL A 171 1.24 0.04 -9.93
N ALA A 172 0.45 0.83 -10.65
CA ALA A 172 0.47 2.29 -10.52
C ALA A 172 0.06 2.73 -9.10
N THR A 173 -0.98 2.11 -8.53
CA THR A 173 -1.44 2.41 -7.17
C THR A 173 -0.41 1.98 -6.12
N ALA A 174 0.18 0.80 -6.26
CA ALA A 174 1.26 0.32 -5.41
C ALA A 174 2.49 1.24 -5.46
N PHE A 175 2.83 1.72 -6.67
CA PHE A 175 3.89 2.69 -6.85
C PHE A 175 3.61 4.01 -6.10
N LEU A 176 2.36 4.47 -6.04
CA LEU A 176 1.97 5.64 -5.23
C LEU A 176 2.16 5.39 -3.72
N PHE A 177 1.74 4.21 -3.24
CA PHE A 177 1.97 3.79 -1.85
C PHE A 177 3.45 3.71 -1.47
N VAL A 178 4.35 3.48 -2.43
CA VAL A 178 5.79 3.47 -2.18
C VAL A 178 6.37 4.89 -2.30
N MET A 179 6.12 5.57 -3.42
CA MET A 179 6.79 6.81 -3.78
C MET A 179 6.33 7.99 -2.91
N LEU A 180 5.03 8.15 -2.65
CA LEU A 180 4.51 9.28 -1.87
C LEU A 180 5.02 9.26 -0.43
N PRO A 181 4.96 8.13 0.32
CA PRO A 181 5.48 8.06 1.68
C PRO A 181 6.98 8.32 1.79
N LEU A 182 7.78 7.83 0.83
CA LEU A 182 9.22 8.09 0.79
C LEU A 182 9.54 9.57 0.59
N ARG A 183 8.82 10.23 -0.32
CA ARG A 183 8.98 11.68 -0.56
C ARG A 183 8.44 12.52 0.59
N ALA A 184 7.30 12.15 1.15
CA ALA A 184 6.71 12.79 2.33
C ALA A 184 7.66 12.73 3.53
N ARG A 185 8.34 11.60 3.73
CA ARG A 185 9.37 11.47 4.77
C ARG A 185 10.51 12.44 4.59
N ARG A 186 11.05 12.56 3.36
CA ARG A 186 12.15 13.50 3.06
C ARG A 186 11.73 14.95 3.25
N ALA A 187 10.48 15.27 2.95
CA ALA A 187 9.91 16.60 3.15
C ALA A 187 9.53 16.90 4.62
N GLY A 188 9.70 15.95 5.54
CA GLY A 188 9.33 16.15 6.94
C GLY A 188 7.84 15.94 7.27
N LEU A 189 7.01 15.63 6.28
CA LEU A 189 5.57 15.48 6.43
C LEU A 189 5.19 14.20 7.17
N MET A 190 6.02 13.15 7.04
CA MET A 190 5.75 11.84 7.61
C MET A 190 6.95 11.30 8.39
N SER A 191 6.68 10.62 9.50
CA SER A 191 7.71 9.94 10.27
C SER A 191 8.31 8.76 9.48
N GLN A 192 9.51 8.34 9.85
CA GLN A 192 10.17 7.18 9.23
C GLN A 192 9.32 5.90 9.33
N PHE A 193 8.68 5.67 10.48
CA PHE A 193 7.83 4.50 10.70
C PHE A 193 6.63 4.49 9.74
N MET A 194 5.92 5.62 9.64
CA MET A 194 4.76 5.74 8.75
C MET A 194 5.16 5.55 7.29
N ALA A 195 6.36 6.00 6.92
CA ALA A 195 6.85 5.87 5.54
C ALA A 195 7.16 4.43 5.17
N ILE A 196 7.81 3.69 6.08
CA ILE A 196 8.09 2.27 5.92
C ILE A 196 6.77 1.49 5.81
N LEU A 197 5.77 1.80 6.63
CA LEU A 197 4.45 1.16 6.54
C LEU A 197 3.78 1.37 5.18
N GLY A 198 3.84 2.57 4.62
CA GLY A 198 3.29 2.85 3.28
C GLY A 198 4.01 2.05 2.20
N VAL A 199 5.34 1.95 2.27
CA VAL A 199 6.13 1.13 1.35
C VAL A 199 5.76 -0.35 1.46
N ILE A 200 5.62 -0.87 2.69
CA ILE A 200 5.19 -2.25 2.94
C ILE A 200 3.78 -2.48 2.37
N ALA A 201 2.85 -1.55 2.61
CA ALA A 201 1.49 -1.62 2.08
C ALA A 201 1.48 -1.71 0.55
N GLY A 202 2.26 -0.87 -0.14
CA GLY A 202 2.37 -0.92 -1.60
C GLY A 202 3.05 -2.19 -2.12
N ALA A 203 4.11 -2.66 -1.46
CA ALA A 203 4.77 -3.91 -1.85
C ALA A 203 3.86 -5.13 -1.66
N LEU A 204 3.14 -5.19 -0.54
CA LEU A 204 2.19 -6.26 -0.24
C LEU A 204 0.98 -6.28 -1.17
N MET A 205 0.54 -5.11 -1.67
CA MET A 205 -0.54 -5.00 -2.66
C MET A 205 -0.22 -5.80 -3.94
N VAL A 206 1.04 -5.79 -4.38
CA VAL A 206 1.48 -6.51 -5.60
C VAL A 206 1.89 -7.95 -5.28
N LEU A 207 2.66 -8.15 -4.21
CA LEU A 207 3.27 -9.46 -3.93
C LEU A 207 2.30 -10.50 -3.36
N ARG A 208 1.14 -10.09 -2.80
CA ARG A 208 0.03 -10.94 -2.32
C ARG A 208 0.46 -12.26 -1.64
N LEU A 209 1.57 -12.24 -0.88
CA LEU A 209 2.21 -13.42 -0.29
C LEU A 209 1.34 -14.10 0.78
N VAL A 210 0.52 -13.32 1.48
CA VAL A 210 -0.34 -13.79 2.57
C VAL A 210 -1.74 -13.20 2.35
N PRO A 211 -2.81 -14.01 2.33
CA PRO A 211 -4.18 -13.52 2.27
C PRO A 211 -4.49 -12.59 3.45
N LEU A 212 -5.33 -11.57 3.25
CA LEU A 212 -5.80 -10.57 4.24
C LEU A 212 -4.75 -9.62 4.86
N VAL A 213 -3.52 -10.05 5.11
CA VAL A 213 -2.47 -9.21 5.73
C VAL A 213 -2.22 -7.89 4.98
N PRO A 214 -2.12 -7.87 3.62
CA PRO A 214 -1.96 -6.63 2.87
C PRO A 214 -3.06 -5.61 3.15
N GLU A 215 -4.31 -6.06 3.27
CA GLU A 215 -5.47 -5.17 3.44
C GLU A 215 -5.53 -4.59 4.86
N ILE A 216 -5.20 -5.39 5.86
CA ILE A 216 -5.10 -4.92 7.25
C ILE A 216 -4.01 -3.86 7.38
N VAL A 217 -2.84 -4.09 6.78
CA VAL A 217 -1.72 -3.13 6.82
C VAL A 217 -2.08 -1.85 6.07
N GLN A 218 -2.70 -1.94 4.90
CA GLN A 218 -3.18 -0.78 4.14
C GLN A 218 -4.23 0.01 4.92
N ALA A 219 -5.25 -0.65 5.46
CA ALA A 219 -6.31 0.00 6.23
C ALA A 219 -5.76 0.67 7.50
N PHE A 220 -4.83 0.01 8.19
CA PHE A 220 -4.11 0.62 9.32
C PHE A 220 -3.33 1.86 8.88
N TRP A 221 -2.57 1.78 7.79
CA TRP A 221 -1.81 2.91 7.28
C TRP A 221 -2.72 4.08 6.89
N LEU A 222 -3.85 3.81 6.23
CA LEU A 222 -4.85 4.82 5.87
C LEU A 222 -5.48 5.48 7.10
N GLY A 223 -5.84 4.69 8.11
CA GLY A 223 -6.34 5.21 9.38
C GLY A 223 -5.29 6.06 10.10
N ALA A 224 -4.03 5.64 10.07
CA ALA A 224 -2.91 6.35 10.68
C ALA A 224 -2.63 7.69 9.96
N VAL A 225 -2.69 7.70 8.62
CA VAL A 225 -2.58 8.93 7.80
C VAL A 225 -3.78 9.84 8.02
N GLY A 226 -5.00 9.30 8.12
CA GLY A 226 -6.20 10.07 8.46
C GLY A 226 -6.09 10.73 9.83
N ALA A 227 -5.64 9.99 10.85
CA ALA A 227 -5.39 10.53 12.19
C ALA A 227 -4.27 11.59 12.18
N MET A 228 -3.23 11.39 11.36
CA MET A 228 -2.19 12.40 11.13
C MET A 228 -2.79 13.67 10.51
N PHE A 229 -3.66 13.56 9.50
CA PHE A 229 -4.39 14.69 8.89
C PHE A 229 -5.41 15.36 9.83
N LEU A 230 -5.62 14.84 11.03
CA LEU A 230 -6.39 15.50 12.09
C LEU A 230 -5.55 15.99 13.28
N SER A 231 -4.23 15.81 13.26
CA SER A 231 -3.32 16.11 14.39
C SER A 231 -3.53 15.23 15.63
N ILE A 232 -4.19 14.08 15.48
CA ILE A 232 -4.53 13.17 16.60
C ILE A 232 -3.49 12.04 16.72
N TRP A 233 -2.60 11.89 15.74
CA TRP A 233 -1.60 10.82 15.74
C TRP A 233 -0.63 10.92 16.94
N PRO A 234 -0.42 9.85 17.73
CA PRO A 234 0.39 9.89 18.96
C PRO A 234 1.86 10.27 18.75
N GLY A 235 2.37 10.06 17.54
CA GLY A 235 3.72 10.52 17.16
C GLY A 235 3.80 12.02 16.83
N GLY A 236 2.69 12.75 16.91
CA GLY A 236 2.56 14.12 16.44
C GLY A 236 2.48 14.25 14.92
N ARG A 237 2.28 15.47 14.46
CA ARG A 237 2.52 15.85 13.06
C ARG A 237 4.00 16.19 12.89
N GLY A 238 4.52 15.95 11.69
CA GLY A 238 5.89 16.33 11.35
C GLY A 238 6.12 17.84 11.37
N PRO A 239 7.36 18.28 11.63
CA PRO A 239 7.71 19.70 11.78
C PRO A 239 7.36 20.53 10.53
N ALA A 240 7.40 19.90 9.36
CA ALA A 240 7.01 20.51 8.09
C ALA A 240 5.52 20.94 8.00
N TRP A 241 4.64 20.41 8.86
CA TRP A 241 3.22 20.83 8.92
C TRP A 241 3.02 22.15 9.65
N GLU A 242 3.98 22.58 10.48
CA GLU A 242 3.88 23.85 11.22
C GLU A 242 4.56 24.98 10.45
N THR A 243 5.73 24.69 9.87
CA THR A 243 6.55 25.70 9.20
C THR A 243 6.16 25.91 7.74
N GLY A 244 5.53 24.93 7.09
CA GLY A 244 5.29 24.93 5.65
C GLY A 244 6.54 24.66 4.80
N LEU A 245 7.71 24.59 5.43
CA LEU A 245 9.01 24.34 4.80
C LEU A 245 9.39 22.86 4.87
N SER A 246 10.40 22.47 4.09
CA SER A 246 11.00 21.14 4.17
C SER A 246 11.89 21.03 5.40
N ASP A 247 11.34 20.54 6.50
CA ASP A 247 12.10 20.27 7.73
C ASP A 247 12.08 18.76 8.03
N PRO A 248 13.14 18.00 7.74
CA PRO A 248 13.15 16.55 7.94
C PRO A 248 12.98 16.15 9.41
N TRP A 249 12.36 14.99 9.66
CA TRP A 249 12.29 14.45 11.02
C TRP A 249 13.69 14.20 11.59
N PRO A 250 13.97 14.59 12.86
CA PRO A 250 15.27 14.37 13.47
C PRO A 250 15.54 12.87 13.57
N SER A 251 16.78 12.48 13.24
CA SER A 251 17.16 11.07 13.16
C SER A 251 17.12 10.41 14.53
N SER A 252 17.00 9.07 14.58
CA SER A 252 17.04 8.34 15.86
C SER A 252 18.40 8.45 16.57
N ALA A 253 19.48 8.76 15.84
CA ALA A 253 20.80 9.05 16.43
C ALA A 253 20.83 10.44 17.08
N GLU A 254 20.26 11.43 16.41
CA GLU A 254 20.15 12.81 16.87
C GLU A 254 19.21 12.94 18.08
N ARG A 255 18.08 12.23 18.08
CA ARG A 255 17.18 12.11 19.25
C ARG A 255 17.82 11.43 20.45
N ARG A 256 18.85 10.60 20.24
CA ARG A 256 19.64 9.95 21.30
C ARG A 256 20.86 10.76 21.70
N GLY A 257 21.05 11.97 21.16
CA GLY A 257 22.20 12.83 21.44
C GLY A 257 23.53 12.27 20.92
N LEU A 258 23.48 11.29 20.00
CA LEU A 258 24.67 10.63 19.45
C LEU A 258 25.29 11.41 18.28
N VAL A 259 24.60 12.44 17.78
CA VAL A 259 25.16 13.40 16.82
C VAL A 259 25.55 14.63 17.63
N THR A 260 26.82 14.70 18.00
CA THR A 260 27.44 15.95 18.46
C THR A 260 27.45 16.94 17.30
N ALA A 261 27.10 18.19 17.60
CA ALA A 261 27.15 19.32 16.67
C ALA A 261 28.49 19.34 15.91
N GLY A 262 28.46 19.10 14.59
CA GLY A 262 29.69 19.10 13.79
C GLY A 262 29.62 18.35 12.47
N ALA A 263 28.54 18.48 11.68
CA ALA A 263 28.54 18.15 10.26
C ALA A 263 27.28 18.69 9.60
N GLY A 264 27.39 19.77 8.82
CA GLY A 264 26.35 20.13 7.85
C GLY A 264 25.97 21.61 7.70
N SER A 265 26.93 22.54 7.77
CA SER A 265 26.80 23.83 7.09
C SER A 265 28.17 24.29 6.59
N ASP A 266 28.66 23.61 5.57
CA ASP A 266 29.61 24.22 4.63
C ASP A 266 29.45 23.49 3.30
N ASN A 267 28.67 24.10 2.41
CA ASN A 267 28.60 23.71 1.02
C ASN A 267 28.97 24.94 0.20
N GLY A 268 30.27 25.14 -0.01
CA GLY A 268 30.82 26.25 -0.78
C GLY A 268 32.30 26.06 -1.11
N GLY A 269 32.59 25.80 -2.39
CA GLY A 269 33.94 25.82 -2.99
C GLY A 269 34.71 24.52 -2.79
N GLY A 270 35.25 23.83 -3.79
CA GLY A 270 35.82 24.31 -5.03
C GLY A 270 37.31 23.97 -5.03
N GLY A 271 37.69 22.92 -5.77
CA GLY A 271 39.03 22.82 -6.39
C GLY A 271 40.18 22.17 -5.62
N SER A 272 40.63 21.05 -6.20
CA SER A 272 42.04 20.68 -6.43
C SER A 272 42.90 20.06 -5.31
N SER A 273 43.24 18.79 -5.57
CA SER A 273 44.50 18.06 -5.37
C SER A 273 45.55 18.57 -4.37
N ALA A 274 45.93 17.70 -3.42
CA ALA A 274 47.26 17.08 -3.37
C ALA A 274 47.37 16.10 -2.18
N GLU A 275 47.64 14.83 -2.47
CA GLU A 275 48.37 13.93 -1.57
C GLU A 275 49.87 14.39 -1.57
N PRO A 276 50.63 14.22 -0.48
CA PRO A 276 51.28 12.92 -0.28
C PRO A 276 51.45 12.44 1.18
N ALA A 277 51.34 11.12 1.33
CA ALA A 277 52.10 10.19 2.18
C ALA A 277 52.66 10.65 3.54
N GLY A 278 52.14 10.03 4.61
CA GLY A 278 52.77 9.89 5.92
C GLY A 278 52.19 8.69 6.68
N THR A 279 53.04 7.70 6.92
CA THR A 279 52.98 6.43 7.69
C THR A 279 51.76 6.17 8.62
N PRO A 280 51.18 4.94 8.62
CA PRO A 280 50.03 4.62 9.47
C PRO A 280 50.43 4.30 10.92
N PRO A 281 49.82 4.93 11.94
CA PRO A 281 49.93 4.46 13.31
C PRO A 281 48.99 3.27 13.58
N GLU A 282 49.55 2.36 14.37
CA GLU A 282 49.09 1.09 14.94
C GLU A 282 47.59 1.01 15.36
N PRO A 283 46.91 -0.13 15.18
CA PRO A 283 45.51 -0.30 15.56
C PRO A 283 45.34 -0.38 17.09
N GLU A 284 44.57 0.56 17.66
CA GLU A 284 44.13 0.51 19.04
C GLU A 284 43.22 -0.71 19.31
N PRO A 285 43.36 -1.37 20.48
CA PRO A 285 42.70 -2.63 20.77
C PRO A 285 41.20 -2.46 21.05
N ASN A 286 40.41 -3.16 20.25
CA ASN A 286 38.97 -3.37 20.34
C ASN A 286 38.51 -3.78 21.76
N PRO A 287 37.68 -2.97 22.46
CA PRO A 287 37.06 -3.38 23.71
C PRO A 287 36.01 -4.46 23.45
N GLN A 288 36.34 -5.68 23.87
CA GLN A 288 35.50 -6.87 23.81
C GLN A 288 34.12 -6.61 24.45
N ARG A 289 33.06 -6.73 23.65
CA ARG A 289 31.67 -6.81 24.12
C ARG A 289 31.50 -8.02 25.04
N PRO A 290 31.05 -7.88 26.30
CA PRO A 290 30.66 -9.04 27.10
C PRO A 290 29.32 -9.59 26.60
N SER A 291 29.36 -10.78 26.00
CA SER A 291 28.20 -11.60 25.65
C SER A 291 27.43 -11.98 26.92
N SER A 292 26.17 -11.56 27.03
CA SER A 292 25.33 -11.87 28.18
C SER A 292 24.96 -13.36 28.22
N ARG A 293 25.35 -13.99 29.32
CA ARG A 293 25.17 -15.42 29.60
C ARG A 293 23.70 -15.77 29.85
N LYS A 294 23.25 -16.75 29.06
CA LYS A 294 22.09 -17.63 29.21
C LYS A 294 21.89 -18.07 30.68
N ARG A 295 20.86 -17.55 31.37
CA ARG A 295 20.51 -17.93 32.75
C ARG A 295 19.69 -19.23 32.74
N ARG A 296 20.37 -20.36 32.96
CA ARG A 296 19.81 -21.70 33.17
C ARG A 296 19.12 -21.76 34.55
N ARG A 297 17.80 -21.94 34.59
CA ARG A 297 17.01 -22.10 35.83
C ARG A 297 17.08 -23.57 36.30
N LYS A 298 17.52 -23.77 37.54
CA LYS A 298 17.59 -25.08 38.23
C LYS A 298 16.20 -25.63 38.52
N ARG A 299 16.01 -26.93 38.23
CA ARG A 299 15.02 -27.82 38.87
C ARG A 299 15.44 -28.06 40.33
N ARG A 300 14.48 -27.97 41.23
CA ARG A 300 14.36 -28.79 42.44
C ARG A 300 12.95 -29.33 42.45
#